data_AF-A0A939EQB5-F1
#
_entry.id   AF-A0A939EQB5-F1
#
_cell.length_a   1.000
_cell.length_b   1.000
_cell.length_c   1.000
_cell.angle_alpha   90.00
_cell.angle_beta   90.00
_cell.angle_gamma   90.00
#
_symmetry.space_group_name_H-M   'P 1'
#
loop_
_entity.id
_entity.type
_entity.pdbx_description
1 polymer ?
#
loop_
_entity_poly.entity_id
_entity_poly.type
_entity_poly.pdbx_seq_one_letter_code
_entity_poly.pdbx_strand_id
1 'polypeptide(L)'
;MSAKTLENNLMHSRAAYLHAVRALPSSNALQFGSIKHNGMEFSNKNQIESQLVELGWAFFCRYEGCLEKWLKDQKVKLSRKYTLKNWLTDHQVTIPEELSAGIDLYRRIRNALHHDDGATFDGSGEPEFHLLPEQMEKFFQLFCWIGQQVEQAETQETGLEE
;
A
#
# COMPACT_ATOMS: atom_id res chain seq x y z
N MET A 1 5.46 19.27 -3.85
CA MET A 1 5.18 18.45 -5.06
C MET A 1 3.70 18.10 -4.98
N SER A 2 2.84 18.33 -5.99
CA SER A 2 1.39 18.27 -5.73
C SER A 2 0.84 16.86 -5.41
N ALA A 3 -0.31 16.77 -4.75
CA ALA A 3 -1.01 15.50 -4.49
C ALA A 3 -1.34 14.76 -5.79
N LYS A 4 -1.62 15.49 -6.87
CA LYS A 4 -1.79 14.93 -8.22
C LYS A 4 -0.55 14.18 -8.71
N THR A 5 0.65 14.60 -8.30
CA THR A 5 1.88 13.87 -8.64
C THR A 5 1.98 12.54 -7.91
N LEU A 6 1.59 12.50 -6.63
CA LEU A 6 1.48 11.25 -5.85
C LEU A 6 0.45 10.31 -6.49
N GLU A 7 -0.76 10.81 -6.78
CA GLU A 7 -1.83 10.04 -7.41
C GLU A 7 -1.37 9.43 -8.75
N ASN A 8 -0.71 10.21 -9.61
CA ASN A 8 -0.19 9.69 -10.89
C ASN A 8 0.84 8.56 -10.70
N ASN A 9 1.75 8.70 -9.72
CA ASN A 9 2.74 7.66 -9.41
C ASN A 9 2.06 6.39 -8.87
N LEU A 10 1.08 6.55 -7.98
CA LEU A 10 0.28 5.45 -7.46
C LEU A 10 -0.53 4.77 -8.56
N MET A 11 -1.15 5.54 -9.48
CA MET A 11 -1.89 5.02 -10.63
C MET A 11 -0.99 4.19 -11.55
N HIS A 12 0.24 4.66 -11.80
CA HIS A 12 1.20 3.91 -12.60
C HIS A 12 1.57 2.58 -11.94
N SER A 13 1.89 2.60 -10.64
CA SER A 13 2.18 1.39 -9.87
C SER A 13 0.97 0.45 -9.83
N ARG A 14 -0.24 0.99 -9.67
CA ARG A 14 -1.50 0.25 -9.67
C ARG A 14 -1.76 -0.44 -11.00
N ALA A 15 -1.57 0.26 -12.11
CA ALA A 15 -1.73 -0.31 -13.44
C ALA A 15 -0.76 -1.48 -13.68
N ALA A 16 0.50 -1.32 -13.25
CA ALA A 16 1.50 -2.37 -13.34
C ALA A 16 1.15 -3.59 -12.44
N TYR A 17 0.66 -3.37 -11.22
CA TYR A 17 0.17 -4.43 -10.34
C TYR A 17 -0.97 -5.22 -11.00
N LEU A 18 -2.00 -4.51 -11.48
CA LEU A 18 -3.15 -5.14 -12.14
C LEU A 18 -2.74 -5.90 -13.40
N HIS A 19 -1.77 -5.38 -14.16
CA HIS A 19 -1.22 -6.07 -15.31
C HIS A 19 -0.53 -7.38 -14.89
N ALA A 20 0.32 -7.34 -13.86
CA ALA A 20 1.03 -8.52 -13.36
C ALA A 20 0.07 -9.59 -12.82
N VAL A 21 -0.94 -9.19 -12.04
CA VAL A 21 -1.98 -10.09 -11.52
C VAL A 21 -2.78 -10.74 -12.66
N ARG A 22 -3.19 -9.95 -13.67
CA ARG A 22 -3.93 -10.46 -14.83
C ARG A 22 -3.09 -11.36 -15.74
N ALA A 23 -1.77 -11.26 -15.66
CA ALA A 23 -0.86 -12.15 -16.37
C ALA A 23 -0.71 -13.51 -15.68
N LEU A 24 -1.16 -13.68 -14.43
CA LEU A 24 -1.13 -15.00 -13.79
C LEU A 24 -2.06 -15.97 -14.52
N PRO A 25 -1.67 -17.25 -14.67
CA PRO A 25 -2.55 -18.24 -15.26
C PRO A 25 -3.81 -18.43 -14.40
N SER A 26 -4.94 -18.68 -15.06
CA SER A 26 -6.16 -19.09 -14.35
C SER A 26 -5.97 -20.47 -13.74
N SER A 27 -6.48 -20.69 -12.52
CA SER A 27 -6.48 -22.02 -11.89
C SER A 27 -7.19 -23.07 -12.75
N ASN A 28 -8.19 -22.67 -13.54
CA ASN A 28 -8.90 -23.58 -14.43
C ASN A 28 -8.01 -24.08 -15.57
N ALA A 29 -6.98 -23.33 -15.95
CA ALA A 29 -6.07 -23.75 -17.01
C ALA A 29 -5.19 -24.93 -16.55
N LEU A 30 -4.97 -25.09 -15.24
CA LEU A 30 -4.19 -26.20 -14.67
C LEU A 30 -4.85 -27.57 -14.82
N GLN A 31 -6.15 -27.62 -15.17
CA GLN A 31 -6.85 -28.90 -15.40
C GLN A 31 -6.26 -29.71 -16.56
N PHE A 32 -5.46 -29.08 -17.42
CA PHE A 32 -4.79 -29.71 -18.56
C PHE A 32 -3.31 -30.04 -18.29
N GLY A 33 -2.83 -29.85 -17.06
CA GLY A 33 -1.45 -30.07 -16.65
C GLY A 33 -0.72 -28.78 -16.25
N SER A 34 0.58 -28.89 -15.98
CA SER A 34 1.43 -27.75 -15.63
C SER A 34 1.47 -26.70 -16.74
N ILE A 35 1.48 -25.42 -16.35
CA ILE A 35 1.58 -24.29 -17.27
C ILE A 35 2.90 -23.57 -17.03
N LYS A 36 3.66 -23.33 -18.10
CA LYS A 36 4.80 -22.44 -18.07
C LYS A 36 4.37 -21.04 -18.53
N HIS A 37 4.49 -20.05 -17.65
CA HIS A 37 4.14 -18.66 -17.94
C HIS A 37 5.22 -17.72 -17.38
N ASN A 38 5.73 -16.79 -18.21
CA ASN A 38 6.79 -15.83 -17.85
C ASN A 38 8.01 -16.47 -17.18
N GLY A 39 8.43 -17.64 -17.65
CA GLY A 39 9.59 -18.36 -17.12
C GLY A 39 9.34 -19.17 -15.85
N MET A 40 8.16 -19.07 -15.24
CA MET A 40 7.75 -19.86 -14.07
C MET A 40 6.83 -21.02 -14.49
N GLU A 41 6.94 -22.15 -13.80
CA GLU A 41 6.04 -23.29 -13.96
C GLU A 41 5.03 -23.33 -12.81
N PHE A 42 3.75 -23.42 -13.16
CA PHE A 42 2.63 -23.58 -12.24
C PHE A 42 2.03 -24.96 -12.45
N SER A 43 2.10 -25.80 -11.43
CA SER A 43 1.56 -27.16 -11.40
C SER A 43 0.32 -27.29 -10.52
N ASN A 44 0.05 -26.32 -9.63
CA ASN A 44 -1.13 -26.32 -8.75
C ASN A 44 -1.62 -24.92 -8.39
N LYS A 45 -2.84 -24.84 -7.84
CA LYS A 45 -3.50 -23.58 -7.45
C LYS A 45 -2.72 -22.81 -6.38
N ASN A 46 -2.10 -23.49 -5.43
CA ASN A 46 -1.40 -22.85 -4.32
C ASN A 46 -0.19 -22.04 -4.82
N GLN A 47 0.47 -22.47 -5.90
CA GLN A 47 1.55 -21.69 -6.52
C GLN A 47 1.03 -20.38 -7.16
N ILE A 48 -0.15 -20.40 -7.77
CA ILE A 48 -0.79 -19.19 -8.32
C ILE A 48 -1.16 -18.24 -7.18
N GLU A 49 -1.76 -18.77 -6.10
CA GLU A 49 -2.15 -18.00 -4.92
C GLU A 49 -0.94 -17.40 -4.20
N SER A 50 0.13 -18.18 -4.03
CA SER A 50 1.39 -17.70 -3.48
C SER A 50 1.96 -16.57 -4.34
N GLN A 51 2.01 -16.74 -5.66
CA GLN A 51 2.48 -15.67 -6.56
C GLN A 51 1.62 -14.41 -6.49
N LEU A 52 0.30 -14.55 -6.28
CA LEU A 52 -0.59 -13.41 -6.07
C LEU A 52 -0.25 -12.65 -4.79
N VAL A 53 0.04 -13.36 -3.69
CA VAL A 53 0.47 -12.76 -2.42
C VAL A 53 1.80 -12.03 -2.58
N GLU A 54 2.78 -12.66 -3.24
CA GLU A 54 4.09 -12.06 -3.53
C GLU A 54 3.98 -10.76 -4.35
N LEU A 55 3.12 -10.76 -5.38
CA LEU A 55 2.85 -9.54 -6.15
C LEU A 55 2.23 -8.45 -5.29
N GLY A 56 1.30 -8.80 -4.40
CA GLY A 56 0.70 -7.86 -3.44
C GLY A 56 1.77 -7.15 -2.61
N TRP A 57 2.67 -7.91 -1.99
CA TRP A 57 3.78 -7.37 -1.20
C TRP A 57 4.73 -6.51 -2.02
N ALA A 58 5.18 -7.00 -3.18
CA ALA A 58 6.12 -6.27 -4.03
C ALA A 58 5.58 -4.90 -4.48
N PHE A 59 4.29 -4.84 -4.85
CA PHE A 59 3.66 -3.59 -5.27
C PHE A 59 3.23 -2.69 -4.12
N PHE A 60 2.93 -3.24 -2.95
CA PHE A 60 2.71 -2.44 -1.74
C PHE A 60 3.95 -1.65 -1.34
N CYS A 61 5.14 -2.26 -1.37
CA CYS A 61 6.40 -1.55 -1.13
C CYS A 61 6.60 -0.39 -2.13
N ARG A 62 6.15 -0.54 -3.38
CA ARG A 62 6.17 0.56 -4.37
C ARG A 62 5.19 1.68 -4.01
N TYR A 63 3.97 1.34 -3.56
CA TYR A 63 3.01 2.33 -3.10
C TYR A 63 3.54 3.11 -1.89
N GLU A 64 4.11 2.39 -0.92
CA GLU A 64 4.71 2.96 0.28
C GLU A 64 5.86 3.91 -0.06
N GLY A 65 6.77 3.50 -0.96
CA GLY A 65 7.84 4.37 -1.45
C GLY A 65 7.34 5.62 -2.17
N CYS A 66 6.23 5.55 -2.92
CA CYS A 66 5.60 6.72 -3.54
C CYS A 66 5.10 7.72 -2.48
N LEU A 67 4.36 7.22 -1.48
CA LEU A 67 3.83 8.04 -0.40
C LEU A 67 4.95 8.62 0.46
N GLU A 68 5.93 7.81 0.86
CA GLU A 68 7.02 8.22 1.73
C GLU A 68 7.87 9.32 1.09
N LYS A 69 8.22 9.17 -0.20
CA LYS A 69 8.93 10.19 -0.95
C LYS A 69 8.11 11.49 -1.01
N TRP A 70 6.83 11.39 -1.36
CA TRP A 70 5.98 12.58 -1.50
C TRP A 70 5.77 13.33 -0.17
N LEU A 71 5.62 12.60 0.95
CA LEU A 71 5.54 13.18 2.29
C LEU A 71 6.84 13.91 2.66
N LYS A 72 8.01 13.31 2.34
CA LYS A 72 9.31 13.98 2.52
C LYS A 72 9.41 15.26 1.70
N ASP A 73 8.91 15.27 0.46
CA ASP A 73 8.91 16.45 -0.41
C ASP A 73 7.96 17.56 0.08
N GLN A 74 6.90 17.19 0.80
CA GLN A 74 6.01 18.10 1.55
C GLN A 74 6.60 18.51 2.91
N LYS A 75 7.81 18.09 3.26
CA LYS A 75 8.45 18.34 4.57
C LYS A 75 7.65 17.78 5.75
N VAL A 76 6.77 16.82 5.53
CA VAL A 76 6.06 16.09 6.59
C VAL A 76 7.04 15.18 7.31
N LYS A 77 7.33 15.50 8.58
CA LYS A 77 8.29 14.76 9.41
C LYS A 77 7.57 13.72 10.27
N LEU A 78 7.55 12.48 9.81
CA LEU A 78 7.04 11.35 10.59
C LEU A 78 8.17 10.69 11.40
N SER A 79 7.83 10.11 12.54
CA SER A 79 8.73 9.30 13.36
C SER A 79 8.00 8.11 13.99
N ARG A 80 8.73 7.25 14.70
CA ARG A 80 8.12 6.12 15.42
C ARG A 80 7.07 6.57 16.45
N LYS A 81 7.28 7.73 17.08
CA LYS A 81 6.36 8.32 18.08
C LYS A 81 5.33 9.27 17.48
N TYR A 82 5.63 9.86 16.33
CA TYR A 82 4.82 10.86 15.67
C TYR A 82 4.38 10.39 14.29
N THR A 83 3.15 9.92 14.19
CA THR A 83 2.67 9.19 13.02
C THR A 83 1.80 10.02 12.12
N LEU A 84 1.50 9.48 10.94
CA LEU A 84 0.62 10.15 9.99
C LEU A 84 -0.74 10.49 10.60
N LYS A 85 -1.30 9.61 11.45
CA LYS A 85 -2.54 9.88 12.18
C LYS A 85 -2.39 11.07 13.14
N ASN A 86 -1.26 11.17 13.84
CA ASN A 86 -0.96 12.32 14.70
C ASN A 86 -0.84 13.60 13.88
N TRP A 87 -0.08 13.56 12.78
CA TRP A 87 0.07 14.70 11.89
C TRP A 87 -1.27 15.19 11.36
N LEU A 88 -2.11 14.30 10.84
CA LEU A 88 -3.45 14.65 10.35
C LEU A 88 -4.32 15.28 11.45
N THR A 89 -4.27 14.73 12.66
CA THR A 89 -5.04 15.24 13.80
C THR A 89 -4.57 16.64 14.23
N ASP A 90 -3.25 16.87 14.29
CA ASP A 90 -2.67 18.17 14.66
C ASP A 90 -3.03 19.27 13.64
N HIS A 91 -3.22 18.89 12.38
CA HIS A 91 -3.69 19.78 11.30
C HIS A 91 -5.22 19.77 11.15
N GLN A 92 -5.95 19.35 12.19
CA GLN A 92 -7.42 19.38 12.27
C GLN A 92 -8.15 18.58 11.18
N VAL A 93 -7.47 17.62 10.55
CA VAL A 93 -8.09 16.73 9.57
C VAL A 93 -8.96 15.71 10.29
N THR A 94 -10.27 15.72 9.99
CA THR A 94 -11.19 14.69 10.46
C THR A 94 -11.01 13.43 9.62
N ILE A 95 -10.56 12.34 10.27
CA ILE A 95 -10.31 11.06 9.60
C ILE A 95 -11.59 10.21 9.68
N PRO A 96 -12.21 9.83 8.54
CA PRO A 96 -13.32 8.88 8.53
C PRO A 96 -12.94 7.55 9.19
N GLU A 97 -13.89 6.91 9.86
CA GLU A 97 -13.64 5.69 10.64
C GLU A 97 -13.04 4.57 9.76
N GLU A 98 -13.58 4.41 8.56
CA GLU A 98 -13.11 3.43 7.58
C GLU A 98 -11.65 3.67 7.13
N LEU A 99 -11.23 4.93 7.07
CA LEU A 99 -9.85 5.30 6.70
C LEU A 99 -8.91 5.22 7.91
N SER A 100 -9.41 5.50 9.12
CA SER A 100 -8.64 5.32 10.36
C SER A 100 -8.16 3.87 10.50
N ALA A 101 -9.05 2.90 10.29
CA ALA A 101 -8.67 1.49 10.30
C ALA A 101 -7.60 1.16 9.25
N GLY A 102 -7.70 1.76 8.06
CA GLY A 102 -6.70 1.64 7.00
C GLY A 102 -5.33 2.21 7.38
N ILE A 103 -5.28 3.37 8.04
CA ILE A 103 -4.03 4.00 8.52
C ILE A 103 -3.37 3.14 9.59
N ASP A 104 -4.16 2.62 10.53
CA ASP A 104 -3.66 1.77 11.61
C ASP A 104 -3.09 0.45 11.03
N LEU A 105 -3.78 -0.14 10.05
CA LEU A 105 -3.29 -1.31 9.32
C LEU A 105 -2.01 -1.02 8.53
N TYR A 106 -1.95 0.09 7.78
CA TYR A 106 -0.74 0.53 7.08
C TYR A 106 0.45 0.61 8.04
N ARG A 107 0.27 1.24 9.21
CA ARG A 107 1.32 1.34 10.23
C ARG A 107 1.77 -0.02 10.72
N ARG A 108 0.84 -0.96 10.98
CA ARG A 108 1.17 -2.32 11.40
C ARG A 108 2.05 -3.03 10.36
N ILE A 109 1.65 -2.96 9.09
CA ILE A 109 2.40 -3.57 7.98
C ILE A 109 3.80 -2.95 7.86
N ARG A 110 3.88 -1.61 7.88
CA ARG A 110 5.16 -0.90 7.79
C ARG A 110 6.10 -1.26 8.95
N ASN A 111 5.57 -1.37 10.17
CA ASN A 111 6.38 -1.78 11.32
C ASN A 111 6.90 -3.21 11.17
N ALA A 112 6.08 -4.15 10.70
CA ALA A 112 6.52 -5.53 10.45
C ALA A 112 7.64 -5.58 9.40
N LEU A 113 7.50 -4.85 8.29
CA LEU A 113 8.51 -4.78 7.24
C LEU A 113 9.85 -4.18 7.71
N HIS A 114 9.85 -3.26 8.68
CA HIS A 114 11.05 -2.58 9.16
C HIS A 114 11.69 -3.20 10.40
N HIS A 115 11.00 -4.07 11.14
CA HIS A 115 11.51 -4.62 12.40
C HIS A 115 11.91 -6.09 12.34
N ASP A 116 11.33 -6.89 11.43
CA ASP A 116 11.45 -8.34 11.52
C ASP A 116 12.24 -9.02 10.39
N ASP A 117 12.84 -8.30 9.42
CA ASP A 117 13.57 -8.92 8.29
C ASP A 117 12.77 -10.07 7.61
N GLY A 118 11.43 -9.96 7.61
CA GLY A 118 10.54 -11.00 7.09
C GLY A 118 10.37 -12.23 7.98
N ALA A 119 10.87 -12.22 9.22
CA ALA A 119 10.35 -13.10 10.25
C ALA A 119 8.86 -12.76 10.40
N THR A 120 8.08 -13.79 10.16
CA THR A 120 6.64 -13.93 10.35
C THR A 120 6.10 -13.11 11.54
N PHE A 121 4.79 -12.85 11.55
CA PHE A 121 4.03 -12.29 12.69
C PHE A 121 4.06 -13.23 13.94
N ASP A 122 5.18 -13.91 14.18
CA ASP A 122 5.30 -15.11 14.98
C ASP A 122 5.56 -14.79 16.44
N GLY A 123 4.43 -14.61 17.09
CA GLY A 123 4.21 -14.86 18.50
C GLY A 123 2.73 -14.77 18.88
N SER A 124 1.89 -14.18 18.03
CA SER A 124 0.48 -13.87 18.36
C SER A 124 -0.55 -14.85 17.81
N GLY A 125 -0.17 -15.80 16.94
CA GLY A 125 -1.14 -16.66 16.25
C GLY A 125 -2.07 -15.88 15.31
N GLU A 126 -1.72 -14.65 14.94
CA GLU A 126 -2.48 -13.88 13.96
C GLU A 126 -2.18 -14.39 12.53
N PRO A 127 -3.20 -14.49 11.68
CA PRO A 127 -3.04 -14.99 10.32
C PRO A 127 -2.13 -14.08 9.49
N GLU A 128 -1.32 -14.69 8.63
CA GLU A 128 -0.49 -14.01 7.64
C GLU A 128 -1.34 -13.00 6.84
N PHE A 129 -0.90 -11.75 6.80
CA PHE A 129 -1.65 -10.69 6.14
C PHE A 129 -1.42 -10.73 4.62
N HIS A 130 -2.45 -11.08 3.86
CA HIS A 130 -2.37 -11.14 2.39
C HIS A 130 -2.83 -9.83 1.73
N LEU A 131 -1.93 -9.22 0.97
CA LEU A 131 -2.18 -8.01 0.16
C LEU A 131 -2.85 -8.36 -1.19
N LEU A 132 -4.04 -8.93 -1.14
CA LEU A 132 -4.80 -9.30 -2.35
C LEU A 132 -5.32 -8.04 -3.08
N PRO A 133 -5.86 -8.17 -4.31
CA PRO A 133 -6.26 -7.02 -5.13
C PRO A 133 -7.21 -6.04 -4.45
N GLU A 134 -8.14 -6.51 -3.62
CA GLU A 134 -9.07 -5.65 -2.89
C GLU A 134 -8.33 -4.78 -1.83
N GLN A 135 -7.40 -5.38 -1.09
CA GLN A 135 -6.57 -4.69 -0.10
C GLN A 135 -5.66 -3.67 -0.79
N MET A 136 -5.07 -4.04 -1.93
CA MET A 136 -4.25 -3.12 -2.73
C MET A 136 -5.06 -1.93 -3.24
N GLU A 137 -6.32 -2.12 -3.63
CA GLU A 137 -7.21 -1.01 -4.00
C GLU A 137 -7.52 -0.10 -2.81
N LYS A 138 -7.79 -0.68 -1.63
CA LYS A 138 -8.00 0.10 -0.39
C LYS A 138 -6.78 0.95 -0.04
N PHE A 139 -5.57 0.41 -0.17
CA PHE A 139 -4.35 1.19 0.04
C PHE A 139 -4.12 2.28 -1.00
N PHE A 140 -4.43 2.01 -2.27
CA PHE A 140 -4.40 3.04 -3.31
C PHE A 140 -5.31 4.22 -2.94
N GLN A 141 -6.57 3.94 -2.61
CA GLN A 141 -7.55 4.97 -2.24
C GLN A 141 -7.12 5.73 -0.98
N LEU A 142 -6.66 5.01 0.04
CA LEU A 142 -6.15 5.59 1.28
C LEU A 142 -4.98 6.55 1.02
N PHE A 143 -4.00 6.14 0.20
CA PHE A 143 -2.80 6.95 -0.04
C PHE A 143 -3.11 8.18 -0.89
N CYS A 144 -4.03 8.08 -1.87
CA CYS A 144 -4.54 9.23 -2.59
C CYS A 144 -5.26 10.21 -1.65
N TRP A 145 -6.11 9.70 -0.75
CA TRP A 145 -6.80 10.53 0.25
C TRP A 145 -5.81 11.24 1.18
N ILE A 146 -4.80 10.54 1.69
CA ILE A 146 -3.73 11.14 2.50
C ILE A 146 -3.07 12.30 1.75
N GLY A 147 -2.72 12.10 0.48
CA GLY A 147 -2.12 13.14 -0.34
C GLY A 147 -2.98 14.39 -0.44
N GLN A 148 -4.29 14.21 -0.68
CA GLN A 148 -5.24 15.32 -0.76
C GLN A 148 -5.34 16.08 0.58
N GLN A 149 -5.41 15.37 1.70
CA GLN A 149 -5.54 16.00 3.02
C GLN A 149 -4.29 16.78 3.43
N VAL A 150 -3.10 16.24 3.16
CA VAL A 150 -1.84 16.94 3.44
C VAL A 150 -1.73 18.22 2.61
N GLU A 151 -2.04 18.16 1.31
CA GLU A 151 -1.99 19.36 0.44
C GLU A 151 -3.02 20.43 0.84
N GLN A 152 -4.23 20.01 1.25
CA GLN A 152 -5.27 20.93 1.73
C GLN A 152 -4.87 21.62 3.05
N ALA A 153 -4.29 20.86 3.99
CA ALA A 153 -3.83 21.40 5.27
C ALA A 153 -2.72 22.44 5.08
N GLU A 154 -1.74 22.19 4.21
CA GLU A 154 -0.67 23.17 3.91
C GLU A 154 -1.22 24.46 3.30
N THR A 155 -2.22 24.35 2.42
CA THR A 155 -2.83 25.52 1.78
C THR A 155 -3.56 26.41 2.80
N GLN A 156 -4.21 25.81 3.80
CA GLN A 156 -4.92 26.53 4.86
C GLN A 156 -3.96 27.29 5.79
N GLU A 157 -2.77 26.73 6.07
CA GLU A 157 -1.75 27.42 6.86
C GLU A 157 -1.18 28.64 6.13
N THR A 158 -0.91 28.52 4.83
CA THR A 158 -0.39 29.66 4.04
C THR A 158 -1.40 30.78 3.79
N GLY A 159 -2.71 30.47 3.82
CA GLY A 159 -3.78 31.46 3.63
C GLY A 159 -4.15 32.25 4.88
N LEU A 160 -3.53 31.96 6.03
CA LEU A 160 -3.72 32.68 7.30
C LEU A 160 -2.58 33.68 7.60
N GLU A 161 -1.55 33.75 6.75
CA GLU A 161 -0.42 34.67 6.88
C GLU A 161 -0.49 35.93 5.97
N GLU A 162 -1.59 36.13 5.23
CA GLU A 162 -1.87 37.36 4.44
C GLU A 162 -2.93 38.26 5.11
#